data_AF-A0A1S9SW01-F1
#
_entry.id   AF-A0A1S9SW01-F1
#
_cell.length_a   1.000
_cell.length_b   1.000
_cell.length_c   1.000
_cell.angle_alpha   90.00
_cell.angle_beta   90.00
_cell.angle_gamma   90.00
#
_symmetry.space_group_name_H-M   'P 1'
#
loop_
_entity.id
_entity.type
_entity.pdbx_description
1 polymer ?
#
loop_
_entity_poly.entity_id
_entity_poly.type
_entity_poly.pdbx_seq_one_letter_code
_entity_poly.pdbx_strand_id
1 'polypeptide(L)' 'MEMLITLLLIGGMAALRVIAISKIELQTSESRVVTCPKCGRKIRRGNFAPYCNHCNVTF' A
#
# COMPACT_ATOMS: atom_id res chain seq x y z
N MET A 1 -24.54 -17.11 -27.29
CA MET A 1 -23.29 -16.32 -27.30
C MET A 1 -23.30 -15.23 -26.23
N GLU A 2 -24.42 -14.49 -26.08
CA GLU A 2 -24.49 -13.36 -25.13
C GLU A 2 -24.25 -13.74 -23.67
N MET A 3 -24.78 -14.88 -23.19
CA MET A 3 -24.56 -15.34 -21.81
C MET A 3 -23.08 -15.54 -21.45
N LEU A 4 -22.28 -16.04 -22.40
CA LEU A 4 -20.84 -16.26 -22.21
C LEU A 4 -20.08 -14.94 -22.09
N ILE A 5 -20.48 -13.94 -22.89
CA ILE A 5 -19.88 -12.61 -22.88
C ILE A 5 -20.18 -11.92 -21.55
N THR A 6 -21.42 -12.00 -21.05
CA THR A 6 -21.78 -11.45 -19.73
C THR A 6 -21.01 -12.12 -18.60
N LEU A 7 -20.82 -13.45 -18.64
CA LEU A 7 -20.03 -14.17 -17.64
C LEU A 7 -18.56 -13.72 -17.64
N LEU A 8 -17.98 -13.52 -18.82
CA LEU A 8 -16.61 -13.00 -18.96
C LEU A 8 -16.48 -11.57 -18.44
N LEU A 9 -17.46 -10.71 -18.70
CA LEU A 9 -17.44 -9.32 -18.22
C LEU A 9 -17.56 -9.24 -16.69
N ILE A 10 -18.44 -10.05 -16.09
CA ILE A 10 -18.60 -10.12 -14.62
C ILE A 10 -17.30 -10.64 -13.98
N GLY A 11 -16.73 -11.72 -14.53
CA GLY A 11 -15.45 -12.26 -14.07
C GLY A 11 -14.30 -11.26 -14.21
N GLY A 12 -14.24 -10.54 -15.32
CA GLY A 12 -13.23 -9.51 -15.57
C GLY A 12 -13.34 -8.34 -14.58
N MET A 13 -14.54 -7.84 -14.32
CA MET A 13 -14.75 -6.77 -13.32
C MET A 13 -14.38 -7.21 -11.90
N ALA A 14 -14.70 -8.45 -11.52
CA ALA A 14 -14.31 -9.00 -10.23
C ALA A 14 -12.79 -9.10 -10.08
N ALA A 15 -12.08 -9.57 -11.11
CA ALA A 15 -10.62 -9.65 -11.09
C ALA A 15 -9.97 -8.25 -10.97
N LEU A 16 -10.45 -7.26 -11.74
CA LEU A 16 -9.97 -5.88 -11.66
C LEU A 16 -10.17 -5.27 -10.27
N ARG A 17 -11.30 -5.54 -9.60
CA ARG A 17 -11.56 -5.09 -8.22
C ARG A 17 -10.51 -5.62 -7.24
N VAL A 18 -10.20 -6.92 -7.33
CA VAL A 18 -9.19 -7.54 -6.45
C VAL A 18 -7.81 -6.91 -6.68
N ILE A 19 -7.40 -6.76 -7.94
CA ILE A 19 -6.11 -6.15 -8.29
C ILE A 19 -6.03 -4.70 -7.80
N ALA A 20 -7.10 -3.93 -7.95
CA ALA A 20 -7.17 -2.55 -7.49
C ALA A 20 -7.00 -2.45 -5.97
N ILE A 21 -7.70 -3.29 -5.20
CA ILE A 21 -7.59 -3.31 -3.72
C ILE A 21 -6.16 -3.66 -3.31
N SER A 22 -5.58 -4.72 -3.89
CA SER A 22 -4.20 -5.11 -3.58
C SER A 22 -3.19 -4.01 -3.89
N LYS A 23 -3.37 -3.27 -5.00
CA LYS A 23 -2.51 -2.12 -5.36
C LYS A 23 -2.62 -0.98 -4.35
N ILE A 24 -3.84 -0.66 -3.88
CA ILE A 24 -4.08 0.39 -2.88
C ILE A 24 -3.42 0.02 -1.54
N GLU A 25 -3.53 -1.24 -1.15
CA GLU A 25 -2.95 -1.76 0.09
C GLU A 25 -1.41 -1.72 0.04
N LEU A 26 -0.84 -2.07 -1.12
CA LEU A 26 0.60 -1.94 -1.38
C LEU A 26 1.07 -0.48 -1.32
N GLN A 27 0.34 0.45 -1.98
CA GLN A 27 0.67 1.88 -1.96
C GLN A 27 0.54 2.49 -0.57
N THR A 28 -0.45 2.06 0.21
CA THR A 28 -0.61 2.42 1.62
C THR A 28 0.57 1.92 2.46
N SER A 29 1.06 0.72 2.20
CA SER A 29 2.23 0.16 2.90
C SER A 29 3.53 0.91 2.54
N GLU A 30 3.70 1.26 1.26
CA GLU A 30 4.89 1.94 0.76
C GLU A 30 4.95 3.42 1.17
N SER A 31 3.81 4.12 1.18
CA SER A 31 3.70 5.51 1.68
C SER A 31 3.97 5.63 3.17
N ARG A 32 3.95 4.52 3.91
CA ARG A 32 4.29 4.46 5.32
C ARG A 32 5.77 4.24 5.56
N VAL A 33 6.67 4.44 4.59
CA VAL A 33 8.11 4.35 4.86
C VAL A 33 8.75 5.73 4.75
N VAL A 34 9.33 6.21 5.84
CA VAL A 34 10.04 7.48 5.92
C VAL A 34 11.48 7.26 6.31
N THR A 35 12.36 8.07 5.74
CA THR A 35 13.80 8.00 6.00
C THR A 35 14.15 8.91 7.17
N CYS A 36 14.90 8.39 8.15
CA CYS A 36 15.42 9.21 9.24
C CYS A 36 16.40 10.26 8.69
N PRO A 37 16.21 11.56 8.96
CA PRO A 37 17.14 12.59 8.51
C PRO A 37 18.52 12.50 9.18
N LYS A 38 18.61 11.84 10.34
CA LYS A 38 19.84 11.78 11.14
C LYS A 38 20.73 10.58 10.82
N CYS A 39 20.14 9.41 10.52
CA CYS A 39 20.91 8.19 10.21
C CYS A 39 20.59 7.56 8.85
N GLY A 40 19.66 8.12 8.07
CA GLY A 40 19.31 7.61 6.74
C GLY A 40 18.57 6.27 6.74
N ARG A 41 18.18 5.71 7.90
CA ARG A 41 17.41 4.45 7.94
C ARG A 41 15.97 4.65 7.49
N LYS A 42 15.45 3.67 6.77
CA LYS A 42 14.03 3.55 6.44
C LYS A 42 13.26 3.07 7.68
N ILE A 43 12.23 3.82 8.06
CA ILE A 43 11.39 3.57 9.23
C ILE A 43 9.95 3.45 8.75
N ARG A 44 9.20 2.47 9.29
CA ARG A 44 7.76 2.41 9.08
C ARG A 44 7.05 3.49 9.90
N ARG A 45 6.43 4.44 9.22
CA ARG A 45 5.46 5.42 9.74
C ARG A 45 4.20 4.68 10.19
N GLY A 46 3.96 4.64 11.49
CA GLY A 46 2.64 4.32 12.04
C GLY A 46 1.69 5.52 11.91
N ASN A 47 0.61 5.51 12.69
CA ASN A 47 -0.30 6.66 12.78
C ASN A 47 0.26 7.85 13.59
N PHE A 48 1.39 7.67 14.26
CA PHE A 48 2.04 8.67 15.11
C PHE A 48 3.24 9.33 14.42
N ALA A 49 3.77 10.39 15.03
CA ALA A 49 4.96 11.09 14.55
C ALA A 49 6.11 10.08 14.31
N PRO A 50 6.79 10.13 13.14
CA PRO A 50 7.86 9.19 12.83
C PRO A 50 8.96 9.22 13.89
N TYR A 51 9.29 8.03 14.41
CA TYR A 51 10.28 7.86 15.47
C TYR A 51 11.40 6.93 15.02
N CYS A 52 12.64 7.38 15.17
CA CYS A 52 13.80 6.55 14.89
C CYS A 52 14.32 5.86 16.16
N ASN A 53 14.13 4.54 16.28
CA ASN A 53 14.67 3.75 17.39
C ASN A 53 16.21 3.82 17.50
N HIS A 54 16.91 4.07 16.39
CA HIS A 54 18.37 4.12 16.38
C HIS A 54 18.92 5.47 16.88
N CYS A 55 18.25 6.56 16.53
CA CYS A 55 18.65 7.91 16.92
C CYS A 55 17.90 8.44 18.15
N ASN A 56 16.92 7.68 18.64
CA ASN A 56 16.04 8.01 19.75
C ASN A 56 15.35 9.39 19.58
N VAL A 57 14.91 9.68 18.35
CA VAL A 57 14.39 10.99 17.95
C VAL A 57 13.10 10.87 17.15
N THR A 58 12.15 11.76 17.46
CA THR A 58 10.89 11.98 16.74
C THR A 58 11.05 13.17 15.77
N PHE A 59 10.47 13.08 14.57
CA PHE A 59 10.53 14.14 13.56
C PHE A 59 9.30 14.11 12.65
#